data_AF-A0A9W6RM43-F1
#
_entry.id   AF-A0A9W6RM43-F1
#
_cell.length_a   1.000
_cell.length_b   1.000
_cell.length_c   1.000
_cell.angle_alpha   90.00
_cell.angle_beta   90.00
_cell.angle_gamma   90.00
#
_symmetry.space_group_name_H-M   'P 1'
#
loop_
_entity.id
_entity.type
_entity.pdbx_description
1 polymer ?
#
loop_
_entity_poly.entity_id
_entity_poly.type
_entity_poly.pdbx_seq_one_letter_code
_entity_poly.pdbx_strand_id
1 'polypeptide(L)'
;MSEIPALVFTRWPLVSAGAADWLVDLAGDGLTGFMPPPLPDAAWVLNAMYEHENGPTDVSYDEYHRDGLDAGRTEPHIAGNIDLDSMGIITGGGLGRNEHPGPGWRRLRWTELAQRSGDPVVPDGSLPSYRCFPSARKDGSWPIGIHPPTEGSLDRETWNRLIALLTAHAPAGADTRCLAYYNPLMLGAIDFENLHIRAGRLGDAEILYDNPDTDFSPSNLWAEDHSWVLCTDYDLWATKVAGPGPLVEALVTDTEIEAVRLPWAP
;
A
#
# COMPACT_ATOMS: atom_id res chain seq x y z
N MET A 1 -20.03 -20.62 2.26
CA MET A 1 -18.91 -20.02 3.03
C MET A 1 -17.74 -19.95 2.07
N SER A 2 -17.13 -18.79 1.90
CA SER A 2 -15.95 -18.64 1.01
C SER A 2 -14.86 -19.61 1.47
N GLU A 3 -14.25 -20.37 0.55
CA GLU A 3 -13.15 -21.30 0.83
C GLU A 3 -11.83 -20.53 1.12
N ILE A 4 -11.75 -19.26 0.72
CA ILE A 4 -10.54 -18.43 0.78
C ILE A 4 -10.11 -18.11 2.23
N PRO A 5 -10.99 -17.66 3.15
CA PRO A 5 -10.64 -17.44 4.55
C PRO A 5 -10.01 -18.66 5.24
N ALA A 6 -10.57 -19.85 5.02
CA ALA A 6 -10.03 -21.08 5.59
C ALA A 6 -8.67 -21.44 5.00
N LEU A 7 -8.45 -21.11 3.73
CA LEU A 7 -7.19 -21.35 3.03
C LEU A 7 -6.07 -20.47 3.57
N VAL A 8 -6.33 -19.18 3.84
CA VAL A 8 -5.37 -18.27 4.45
C VAL A 8 -4.86 -18.84 5.76
N PHE A 9 -5.75 -19.21 6.68
CA PHE A 9 -5.34 -19.72 7.99
C PHE A 9 -4.63 -21.07 7.94
N THR A 10 -4.94 -21.90 6.94
CA THR A 10 -4.30 -23.21 6.77
C THR A 10 -2.90 -23.09 6.16
N ARG A 11 -2.70 -22.21 5.18
CA ARG A 11 -1.42 -22.01 4.48
C ARG A 11 -0.50 -21.01 5.18
N TRP A 12 -1.07 -20.11 5.98
CA TRP A 12 -0.40 -19.06 6.73
C TRP A 12 -0.86 -19.08 8.21
N PRO A 13 -0.54 -20.14 8.97
CA PRO A 13 -0.82 -20.20 10.39
C PRO A 13 -0.09 -19.10 11.17
N LEU A 14 -0.66 -18.73 12.31
CA LEU A 14 -0.02 -17.81 13.26
C LEU A 14 1.25 -18.42 13.85
N VAL A 15 2.24 -17.58 14.07
CA VAL A 15 3.49 -17.91 14.76
C VAL A 15 3.75 -16.94 15.91
N SER A 16 4.77 -17.22 16.71
CA SER A 16 5.16 -16.36 17.83
C SER A 16 5.55 -14.96 17.35
N ALA A 17 5.16 -13.93 18.11
CA ALA A 17 5.59 -12.54 17.92
C ALA A 17 7.12 -12.38 17.86
N GLY A 18 7.86 -13.24 18.57
CA GLY A 18 9.33 -13.23 18.57
C GLY A 18 9.98 -13.48 17.20
N ALA A 19 9.21 -13.91 16.19
CA ALA A 19 9.70 -14.02 14.83
C ALA A 19 10.03 -12.65 14.18
N ALA A 20 9.54 -11.54 14.75
CA ALA A 20 9.86 -10.18 14.33
C ALA A 20 10.91 -9.48 15.20
N ASP A 21 11.51 -10.15 16.21
CA ASP A 21 12.47 -9.51 17.14
C ASP A 21 13.61 -8.78 16.39
N TRP A 22 14.10 -9.36 15.30
CA TRP A 22 15.14 -8.74 14.48
C TRP A 22 14.67 -7.48 13.74
N LEU A 23 13.39 -7.38 13.37
CA LEU A 23 12.79 -6.17 12.81
C LEU A 23 12.55 -5.13 13.89
N VAL A 24 12.20 -5.57 15.11
CA VAL A 24 12.05 -4.67 16.26
C VAL A 24 13.36 -3.98 16.58
N ASP A 25 14.45 -4.75 16.66
CA ASP A 25 15.80 -4.24 16.88
C ASP A 25 16.25 -3.28 15.76
N LEU A 26 15.78 -3.50 14.53
CA LEU A 26 16.21 -2.75 13.35
C LEU A 26 15.40 -1.48 13.09
N ALA A 27 14.08 -1.53 13.30
CA ALA A 27 13.12 -0.54 12.80
C ALA A 27 12.14 0.00 13.86
N GLY A 28 12.20 -0.46 15.11
CA GLY A 28 11.37 0.06 16.22
C GLY A 28 10.16 -0.81 16.53
N ASP A 29 9.03 -0.21 16.90
CA ASP A 29 7.87 -0.97 17.42
C ASP A 29 7.00 -1.62 16.32
N GLY A 30 7.15 -1.20 15.07
CA GLY A 30 6.35 -1.71 13.95
C GLY A 30 4.88 -1.28 13.99
N LEU A 31 4.52 -0.22 14.72
CA LEU A 31 3.15 0.25 14.89
C LEU A 31 2.46 0.54 13.55
N THR A 32 3.19 1.12 12.59
CA THR A 32 2.75 1.38 11.22
C THR A 32 3.32 0.39 10.21
N GLY A 33 4.20 -0.53 10.64
CA GLY A 33 5.04 -1.39 9.81
C GLY A 33 6.51 -1.26 10.19
N PHE A 34 7.31 -2.30 9.94
CA PHE A 34 8.74 -2.29 10.18
C PHE A 34 9.47 -1.81 8.92
N MET A 35 9.75 -0.51 8.82
CA MET A 35 10.45 0.05 7.66
C MET A 35 11.90 -0.46 7.59
N PRO A 36 12.27 -1.33 6.62
CA PRO A 36 13.61 -1.89 6.58
C PRO A 36 14.60 -0.87 6.01
N PRO A 37 15.89 -0.95 6.36
CA PRO A 37 16.94 -0.29 5.59
C PRO A 37 17.09 -0.95 4.20
N PRO A 38 17.88 -0.39 3.27
CA PRO A 38 18.02 -0.88 1.91
C PRO A 38 18.63 -2.26 1.73
N LEU A 39 18.82 -3.13 2.72
CA LEU A 39 19.77 -4.27 2.60
C LEU A 39 19.49 -5.24 1.42
N PRO A 40 20.48 -5.53 0.53
CA PRO A 40 21.63 -4.71 0.08
C PRO A 40 21.31 -3.56 -0.89
N ASP A 41 20.17 -3.59 -1.60
CA ASP A 41 19.59 -2.43 -2.31
C ASP A 41 18.07 -2.32 -2.02
N ALA A 42 17.44 -1.18 -2.32
CA ALA A 42 15.98 -1.03 -2.19
C ALA A 42 15.30 -0.17 -3.25
N ALA A 43 14.03 -0.47 -3.50
CA ALA A 43 13.13 0.34 -4.30
C ALA A 43 11.80 0.55 -3.59
N TRP A 44 11.09 1.61 -3.98
CA TRP A 44 9.73 1.91 -3.55
C TRP A 44 8.78 1.56 -4.67
N VAL A 45 7.97 0.52 -4.48
CA VAL A 45 6.85 0.18 -5.37
C VAL A 45 5.71 1.15 -5.05
N LEU A 46 5.34 1.98 -6.02
CA LEU A 46 4.35 3.04 -5.85
C LEU A 46 2.94 2.46 -5.97
N ASN A 47 2.07 2.76 -5.00
CA ASN A 47 0.70 2.29 -4.99
C ASN A 47 -0.05 2.78 -6.24
N ALA A 48 -0.96 1.96 -6.76
CA ALA A 48 -1.66 2.28 -7.99
C ALA A 48 -2.49 3.55 -7.88
N MET A 49 -2.45 4.33 -8.95
CA MET A 49 -3.35 5.44 -9.23
C MET A 49 -4.01 5.17 -10.57
N TYR A 50 -5.25 5.60 -10.72
CA TYR A 50 -6.00 5.43 -11.95
C TYR A 50 -6.53 6.77 -12.43
N GLU A 51 -6.69 6.91 -13.73
CA GLU A 51 -7.44 8.02 -14.32
C GLU A 51 -8.57 7.49 -15.19
N HIS A 52 -9.69 8.19 -15.16
CA HIS A 52 -10.82 7.89 -16.02
C HIS A 52 -10.59 8.52 -17.40
N GLU A 53 -10.68 7.72 -18.45
CA GLU A 53 -10.32 8.11 -19.83
C GLU A 53 -11.10 9.32 -20.34
N ASN A 54 -12.33 9.51 -19.86
CA ASN A 54 -13.21 10.63 -20.20
C ASN A 54 -13.74 11.34 -18.94
N GLY A 55 -13.00 11.26 -17.83
CA GLY A 55 -13.45 11.75 -16.53
C GLY A 55 -13.36 13.27 -16.44
N PRO A 56 -14.24 13.94 -15.68
CA PRO A 56 -14.13 15.37 -15.45
C PRO A 56 -12.86 15.68 -14.63
N THR A 57 -12.15 16.71 -15.05
CA THR A 57 -10.89 17.18 -14.42
C THR A 57 -11.08 18.37 -13.50
N ASP A 58 -12.20 19.08 -13.64
CA ASP A 58 -12.40 20.40 -13.03
C ASP A 58 -13.18 20.34 -11.70
N VAL A 59 -13.74 19.17 -11.41
CA VAL A 59 -14.52 18.89 -10.19
C VAL A 59 -13.69 18.00 -9.28
N SER A 60 -13.49 18.44 -8.03
CA SER A 60 -12.80 17.64 -7.01
C SER A 60 -13.75 16.71 -6.26
N TYR A 61 -13.21 15.72 -5.55
CA TYR A 61 -14.03 14.86 -4.67
C TYR A 61 -14.76 15.67 -3.60
N ASP A 62 -14.11 16.70 -3.06
CA ASP A 62 -14.71 17.59 -2.06
C ASP A 62 -15.88 18.38 -2.63
N GLU A 63 -15.73 18.97 -3.82
CA GLU A 63 -16.82 19.69 -4.49
C GLU A 63 -17.99 18.78 -4.82
N TYR A 64 -17.72 17.58 -5.33
CA TYR A 64 -18.77 16.60 -5.64
C TYR A 64 -19.49 16.12 -4.37
N HIS A 65 -18.75 15.89 -3.28
CA HIS A 65 -19.31 15.47 -2.01
C HIS A 65 -20.21 16.56 -1.40
N ARG A 66 -19.74 17.82 -1.37
CA ARG A 66 -20.51 18.96 -0.85
C ARG A 66 -21.76 19.24 -1.66
N ASP A 67 -21.70 19.20 -3.00
CA ASP A 67 -22.90 19.31 -3.84
C ASP A 67 -23.91 18.19 -3.53
N GLY A 68 -23.42 16.98 -3.23
CA GLY A 68 -24.24 15.87 -2.75
C GLY A 68 -24.93 16.15 -1.40
N LEU A 69 -24.21 16.72 -0.43
CA LEU A 69 -24.76 17.12 0.87
C LEU A 69 -25.82 18.22 0.71
N ASP A 70 -25.50 19.30 -0.02
CA ASP A 70 -26.40 20.43 -0.25
C ASP A 70 -27.70 20.02 -0.96
N ALA A 71 -27.60 19.04 -1.86
CA ALA A 71 -28.75 18.48 -2.56
C ALA A 71 -29.47 17.35 -1.81
N GLY A 72 -29.01 16.97 -0.62
CA GLY A 72 -29.58 15.88 0.19
C GLY A 72 -29.44 14.49 -0.45
N ARG A 73 -28.43 14.28 -1.30
CA ARG A 73 -28.10 12.98 -1.94
C ARG A 73 -27.06 12.19 -1.17
N THR A 74 -26.28 12.88 -0.32
CA THR A 74 -25.25 12.30 0.53
C THR A 74 -25.61 12.59 1.99
N GLU A 75 -25.39 11.62 2.87
CA GLU A 75 -25.54 11.81 4.32
C GLU A 75 -24.22 12.32 4.91
N PRO A 76 -24.25 13.26 5.88
CA PRO A 76 -23.05 13.73 6.56
C PRO A 76 -22.33 12.61 7.33
N HIS A 77 -21.00 12.64 7.28
CA HIS A 77 -20.13 11.77 8.06
C HIS A 77 -19.98 12.30 9.49
N ILE A 78 -20.73 11.68 10.41
CA ILE A 78 -20.66 12.00 11.83
C ILE A 78 -19.82 10.97 12.58
N ALA A 79 -18.70 11.41 13.16
CA ALA A 79 -17.87 10.59 14.06
C ALA A 79 -18.08 11.05 15.51
N GLY A 80 -18.82 10.25 16.27
CA GLY A 80 -19.26 10.64 17.62
C GLY A 80 -20.21 11.84 17.56
N ASN A 81 -19.77 13.01 18.04
CA ASN A 81 -20.53 14.27 17.98
C ASN A 81 -19.90 15.29 17.02
N ILE A 82 -18.94 14.87 16.18
CA ILE A 82 -18.22 15.75 15.26
C ILE A 82 -18.70 15.45 13.85
N ASP A 83 -19.18 16.49 13.17
CA ASP A 83 -19.43 16.49 11.74
C ASP A 83 -18.09 16.69 11.02
N LEU A 84 -17.57 15.60 10.43
CA LEU A 84 -16.27 15.63 9.77
C LEU A 84 -16.32 16.42 8.45
N ASP A 85 -17.47 16.49 7.80
CA ASP A 85 -17.63 17.19 6.52
C ASP A 85 -17.65 18.71 6.72
N SER A 86 -18.07 19.18 7.89
CA SER A 86 -18.03 20.60 8.25
C SER A 86 -16.63 21.13 8.56
N MET A 87 -15.69 20.24 8.89
CA MET A 87 -14.36 20.59 9.41
C MET A 87 -13.21 20.11 8.52
N GLY A 88 -13.50 19.20 7.58
CA GLY A 88 -12.52 18.51 6.74
C GLY A 88 -12.60 18.84 5.26
N ILE A 89 -11.70 18.21 4.51
CA ILE A 89 -11.68 18.22 3.05
C ILE A 89 -11.69 16.76 2.60
N ILE A 90 -12.60 16.39 1.72
CA ILE A 90 -12.57 15.05 1.11
C ILE A 90 -11.42 15.03 0.11
N THR A 91 -10.34 14.35 0.47
CA THR A 91 -9.14 14.31 -0.37
C THR A 91 -9.35 13.44 -1.61
N GLY A 92 -10.16 12.39 -1.51
CA GLY A 92 -10.33 11.35 -2.54
C GLY A 92 -9.40 10.14 -2.36
N GLY A 93 -8.42 10.23 -1.45
CA GLY A 93 -7.56 9.11 -1.05
C GLY A 93 -8.34 8.07 -0.26
N GLY A 94 -8.06 6.79 -0.52
CA GLY A 94 -8.61 5.68 0.27
C GLY A 94 -7.62 5.18 1.32
N LEU A 95 -8.10 4.27 2.17
CA LEU A 95 -7.31 3.58 3.18
C LEU A 95 -7.54 2.07 3.01
N GLY A 96 -6.45 1.30 2.98
CA GLY A 96 -6.52 -0.15 2.83
C GLY A 96 -6.55 -0.65 1.39
N ARG A 97 -6.90 -1.93 1.24
CA ARG A 97 -6.80 -2.70 0.00
C ARG A 97 -7.72 -2.13 -1.08
N ASN A 98 -7.20 -2.10 -2.31
CA ASN A 98 -7.91 -1.54 -3.46
C ASN A 98 -7.73 -2.40 -4.72
N GLU A 99 -8.63 -2.27 -5.68
CA GLU A 99 -8.57 -2.99 -6.95
C GLU A 99 -8.74 -2.00 -8.11
N HIS A 100 -8.51 -2.45 -9.34
CA HIS A 100 -8.81 -1.64 -10.51
C HIS A 100 -10.28 -1.15 -10.47
N PRO A 101 -10.56 0.16 -10.65
CA PRO A 101 -11.93 0.71 -10.54
C PRO A 101 -12.93 0.26 -11.62
N GLY A 102 -12.57 -0.73 -12.45
CA GLY A 102 -13.38 -1.21 -13.57
C GLY A 102 -13.23 -0.43 -14.89
N PRO A 103 -14.14 -0.68 -15.86
CA PRO A 103 -14.06 -0.15 -17.20
C PRO A 103 -14.06 1.39 -17.27
N GLY A 104 -13.34 1.96 -18.24
CA GLY A 104 -13.21 3.40 -18.42
C GLY A 104 -12.11 4.04 -17.57
N TRP A 105 -11.51 3.27 -16.65
CA TRP A 105 -10.31 3.66 -15.93
C TRP A 105 -9.09 3.00 -16.53
N ARG A 106 -7.96 3.71 -16.49
CA ARG A 106 -6.64 3.16 -16.82
C ARG A 106 -5.66 3.47 -15.72
N ARG A 107 -4.61 2.66 -15.60
CA ARG A 107 -3.47 2.97 -14.72
C ARG A 107 -2.88 4.33 -15.13
N LEU A 108 -2.77 5.23 -14.17
CA LEU A 108 -2.03 6.48 -14.27
C LEU A 108 -0.70 6.29 -13.54
N ARG A 109 0.41 6.34 -14.29
CA ARG A 109 1.74 6.26 -13.68
C ARG A 109 2.05 7.55 -12.93
N TRP A 110 2.71 7.44 -11.79
CA TRP A 110 3.20 8.58 -11.01
C TRP A 110 4.16 9.45 -11.83
N THR A 111 5.02 8.84 -12.65
CA THR A 111 5.90 9.55 -13.58
C THR A 111 5.12 10.33 -14.64
N GLU A 112 4.01 9.77 -15.11
CA GLU A 112 3.12 10.45 -16.06
C GLU A 112 2.46 11.66 -15.40
N LEU A 113 1.96 11.53 -14.17
CA LEU A 113 1.38 12.65 -13.45
C LEU A 113 2.43 13.74 -13.12
N ALA A 114 3.63 13.35 -12.70
CA ALA A 114 4.75 14.25 -12.45
C ALA A 114 5.06 15.13 -13.67
N GLN A 115 5.11 14.52 -14.86
CA GLN A 115 5.35 15.25 -16.11
C GLN A 115 4.25 16.26 -16.43
N ARG A 116 2.99 15.93 -16.11
CA ARG A 116 1.83 16.80 -16.37
C ARG A 116 1.73 17.95 -15.37
N SER A 117 1.96 17.69 -14.09
CA SER A 117 1.81 18.70 -13.04
C SER A 117 3.06 19.55 -12.83
N GLY A 118 4.22 19.07 -13.26
CA GLY A 118 5.52 19.69 -12.98
C GLY A 118 6.05 19.39 -11.57
N ASP A 119 5.30 18.62 -10.76
CA ASP A 119 5.77 18.15 -9.46
C ASP A 119 6.78 17.00 -9.62
N PRO A 120 7.71 16.81 -8.66
CA PRO A 120 8.51 15.59 -8.62
C PRO A 120 7.63 14.38 -8.31
N VAL A 121 8.04 13.18 -8.77
CA VAL A 121 7.39 11.90 -8.44
C VAL A 121 7.31 11.71 -6.92
N VAL A 122 8.42 11.96 -6.24
CA VAL A 122 8.49 12.07 -4.78
C VAL A 122 9.30 13.34 -4.48
N PRO A 123 8.76 14.29 -3.71
CA PRO A 123 9.51 15.49 -3.34
C PRO A 123 10.76 15.15 -2.53
N ASP A 124 11.84 15.91 -2.77
CA ASP A 124 12.97 16.04 -1.85
C ASP A 124 12.44 16.43 -0.44
N GLY A 125 13.12 16.04 0.63
CA GLY A 125 12.56 15.82 1.99
C GLY A 125 11.72 14.55 2.35
N SER A 126 10.96 13.91 1.43
CA SER A 126 9.79 13.08 1.73
C SER A 126 9.80 11.59 1.28
N LEU A 127 8.92 10.80 1.88
CA LEU A 127 8.52 9.47 1.40
C LEU A 127 7.26 9.55 0.50
N PRO A 128 7.00 8.55 -0.36
CA PRO A 128 5.78 8.52 -1.19
C PRO A 128 4.53 8.50 -0.30
N SER A 129 3.75 9.57 -0.35
CA SER A 129 2.62 9.80 0.58
C SER A 129 1.64 10.82 0.00
N TYR A 130 0.59 11.17 0.76
CA TYR A 130 -0.39 12.21 0.40
C TYR A 130 0.20 13.59 0.09
N ARG A 131 1.47 13.82 0.41
CA ARG A 131 2.19 15.06 0.11
C ARG A 131 2.67 15.13 -1.33
N CYS A 132 2.68 14.02 -2.07
CA CYS A 132 3.00 14.02 -3.48
C CYS A 132 1.92 14.75 -4.30
N PHE A 133 2.33 15.28 -5.47
CA PHE A 133 1.47 15.96 -6.44
C PHE A 133 0.54 17.06 -5.89
N PRO A 134 1.04 18.05 -5.13
CA PRO A 134 0.21 19.17 -4.68
C PRO A 134 -0.41 19.94 -5.85
N SER A 135 0.27 20.07 -6.98
CA SER A 135 -0.21 20.84 -8.14
C SER A 135 -1.29 20.11 -8.93
N ALA A 136 -1.49 18.80 -8.71
CA ALA A 136 -2.57 18.02 -9.31
C ALA A 136 -3.90 18.14 -8.55
N ARG A 137 -3.89 18.73 -7.34
CA ARG A 137 -5.05 18.85 -6.47
C ARG A 137 -5.66 20.25 -6.52
N LYS A 138 -6.97 20.32 -6.34
CA LYS A 138 -7.74 21.56 -6.20
C LYS A 138 -8.13 21.72 -4.73
N ASP A 139 -7.61 22.77 -4.09
CA ASP A 139 -7.85 23.07 -2.67
C ASP A 139 -7.64 21.86 -1.74
N GLY A 140 -6.62 21.05 -2.03
CA GLY A 140 -6.27 19.86 -1.24
C GLY A 140 -7.04 18.57 -1.61
N SER A 141 -7.98 18.64 -2.55
CA SER A 141 -8.78 17.49 -3.03
C SER A 141 -8.37 17.07 -4.45
N TRP A 142 -8.36 15.77 -4.71
CA TRP A 142 -8.10 15.23 -6.04
C TRP A 142 -9.27 15.49 -7.00
N PRO A 143 -9.02 15.70 -8.31
CA PRO A 143 -10.07 15.66 -9.32
C PRO A 143 -10.78 14.29 -9.31
N ILE A 144 -12.10 14.26 -9.47
CA ILE A 144 -12.86 12.99 -9.49
C ILE A 144 -12.50 12.09 -10.67
N GLY A 145 -11.91 12.64 -11.73
CA GLY A 145 -11.34 11.88 -12.85
C GLY A 145 -10.05 11.13 -12.50
N ILE A 146 -9.47 11.34 -11.32
CA ILE A 146 -8.31 10.61 -10.81
C ILE A 146 -8.76 9.81 -9.57
N HIS A 147 -8.43 8.52 -9.55
CA HIS A 147 -8.52 7.70 -8.36
C HIS A 147 -7.11 7.65 -7.75
N PRO A 148 -6.83 8.45 -6.71
CA PRO A 148 -5.50 8.49 -6.11
C PRO A 148 -5.14 7.16 -5.42
N PRO A 149 -3.87 6.99 -5.04
CA PRO A 149 -3.44 5.83 -4.27
C PRO A 149 -4.16 5.69 -2.93
N THR A 150 -4.25 4.47 -2.42
CA THR A 150 -4.72 4.18 -1.07
C THR A 150 -3.56 4.08 -0.09
N GLU A 151 -3.79 4.51 1.15
CA GLU A 151 -2.83 4.44 2.25
C GLU A 151 -2.70 3.02 2.79
N GLY A 152 -1.47 2.63 3.14
CA GLY A 152 -1.20 1.44 3.94
C GLY A 152 -1.37 0.09 3.23
N SER A 153 -1.77 0.05 1.96
CA SER A 153 -1.93 -1.23 1.24
C SER A 153 -1.63 -1.09 -0.24
N LEU A 154 -1.11 -2.17 -0.83
CA LEU A 154 -1.06 -2.31 -2.28
C LEU A 154 -2.46 -2.61 -2.84
N ASP A 155 -2.67 -2.29 -4.11
CA ASP A 155 -3.77 -2.85 -4.88
C ASP A 155 -3.50 -4.33 -5.24
N ARG A 156 -4.56 -5.08 -5.57
CA ARG A 156 -4.47 -6.53 -5.83
C ARG A 156 -3.50 -6.84 -6.97
N GLU A 157 -3.57 -6.09 -8.06
CA GLU A 157 -2.76 -6.29 -9.25
C GLU A 157 -1.28 -6.05 -8.94
N THR A 158 -0.95 -4.95 -8.25
CA THR A 158 0.41 -4.68 -7.79
C THR A 158 0.90 -5.72 -6.78
N TRP A 159 0.06 -6.19 -5.84
CA TRP A 159 0.40 -7.26 -4.90
C TRP A 159 0.77 -8.55 -5.62
N ASN A 160 -0.09 -9.03 -6.52
CA ASN A 160 0.15 -10.27 -7.26
C ASN A 160 1.41 -10.18 -8.12
N ARG A 161 1.62 -9.05 -8.81
CA ARG A 161 2.84 -8.85 -9.60
C ARG A 161 4.10 -8.83 -8.72
N LEU A 162 4.03 -8.18 -7.56
CA LEU A 162 5.13 -8.16 -6.60
C LEU A 162 5.46 -9.58 -6.09
N ILE A 163 4.45 -10.40 -5.76
CA ILE A 163 4.67 -11.81 -5.36
C ILE A 163 5.32 -12.60 -6.50
N ALA A 164 4.90 -12.40 -7.75
CA ALA A 164 5.51 -13.05 -8.90
C ALA A 164 7.00 -12.69 -9.07
N LEU A 165 7.35 -11.40 -8.91
CA LEU A 165 8.73 -10.93 -8.95
C LEU A 165 9.57 -11.49 -7.79
N LEU A 166 9.05 -11.45 -6.57
CA LEU A 166 9.71 -12.06 -5.41
C LEU A 166 9.95 -13.55 -5.64
N THR A 167 8.95 -14.27 -6.16
CA THR A 167 9.05 -15.70 -6.48
C THR A 167 10.13 -15.98 -7.51
N ALA A 168 10.26 -15.14 -8.55
CA ALA A 168 11.28 -15.32 -9.57
C ALA A 168 12.72 -15.09 -9.05
N HIS A 169 12.87 -14.30 -7.98
CA HIS A 169 14.18 -13.90 -7.45
C HIS A 169 14.53 -14.53 -6.10
N ALA A 170 13.61 -15.24 -5.46
CA ALA A 170 13.86 -15.93 -4.20
C ALA A 170 14.66 -17.23 -4.42
N PRO A 171 15.61 -17.58 -3.52
CA PRO A 171 16.50 -18.74 -3.71
C PRO A 171 15.78 -20.09 -3.90
N ALA A 172 14.62 -20.27 -3.28
CA ALA A 172 13.79 -21.48 -3.41
C ALA A 172 12.48 -21.22 -4.18
N GLY A 173 12.38 -20.09 -4.88
CA GLY A 173 11.22 -19.68 -5.63
C GLY A 173 9.92 -19.74 -4.82
N ALA A 174 8.92 -20.47 -5.34
CA ALA A 174 7.61 -20.60 -4.70
C ALA A 174 7.68 -21.30 -3.33
N ASP A 175 8.69 -22.14 -3.10
CA ASP A 175 8.89 -22.85 -1.84
C ASP A 175 9.63 -22.04 -0.78
N THR A 176 10.06 -20.81 -1.11
CA THR A 176 10.71 -19.93 -0.14
C THR A 176 9.79 -19.70 1.07
N ARG A 177 10.34 -20.01 2.25
CA ARG A 177 9.70 -19.78 3.55
C ARG A 177 9.61 -18.28 3.81
N CYS A 178 8.44 -17.81 4.18
CA CYS A 178 8.17 -16.40 4.43
C CYS A 178 7.35 -16.19 5.69
N LEU A 179 7.44 -14.97 6.21
CA LEU A 179 6.63 -14.48 7.30
C LEU A 179 5.95 -13.17 6.88
N ALA A 180 4.69 -13.04 7.25
CA ALA A 180 3.85 -11.88 6.98
C ALA A 180 3.39 -11.27 8.30
N TYR A 181 3.56 -9.97 8.45
CA TYR A 181 3.15 -9.20 9.62
C TYR A 181 2.06 -8.21 9.24
N TYR A 182 1.05 -8.11 10.09
CA TYR A 182 -0.02 -7.12 10.02
C TYR A 182 0.07 -6.22 11.24
N ASN A 183 0.23 -4.92 11.03
CA ASN A 183 0.40 -3.97 12.12
C ASN A 183 -0.91 -3.80 12.94
N PRO A 184 -0.81 -3.40 14.22
CA PRO A 184 -1.97 -3.24 15.09
C PRO A 184 -3.00 -2.21 14.59
N LEU A 185 -2.58 -1.17 13.88
CA LEU A 185 -3.49 -0.15 13.35
C LEU A 185 -4.44 -0.76 12.30
N MET A 186 -3.94 -1.66 11.45
CA MET A 186 -4.74 -2.40 10.45
C MET A 186 -5.72 -3.42 11.06
N LEU A 187 -5.50 -3.82 12.32
CA LEU A 187 -6.30 -4.82 13.03
C LEU A 187 -7.30 -4.19 14.03
N GLY A 188 -7.48 -2.87 13.99
CA GLY A 188 -8.41 -2.18 14.89
C GLY A 188 -7.92 -2.07 16.34
N ALA A 189 -6.59 -2.16 16.56
CA ALA A 189 -5.90 -1.79 17.80
C ALA A 189 -6.49 -2.36 19.11
N ILE A 190 -6.49 -3.69 19.26
CA ILE A 190 -6.89 -4.36 20.51
C ILE A 190 -5.73 -4.93 21.33
N ASP A 191 -4.56 -5.14 20.72
CA ASP A 191 -3.36 -5.66 21.38
C ASP A 191 -2.10 -5.20 20.63
N PHE A 192 -1.33 -4.30 21.24
CA PHE A 192 -0.07 -3.77 20.68
C PHE A 192 1.14 -4.64 21.01
N GLU A 193 0.99 -5.58 21.96
CA GLU A 193 2.09 -6.42 22.45
C GLU A 193 2.12 -7.77 21.72
N ASN A 194 1.03 -8.16 21.08
CA ASN A 194 0.91 -9.42 20.35
C ASN A 194 0.94 -9.19 18.83
N LEU A 195 2.16 -9.09 18.28
CA LEU A 195 2.38 -8.91 16.85
C LEU A 195 1.73 -10.03 16.04
N HIS A 196 0.86 -9.68 15.09
CA HIS A 196 0.12 -10.65 14.28
C HIS A 196 0.97 -11.15 13.12
N ILE A 197 1.76 -12.18 13.39
CA ILE A 197 2.69 -12.78 12.43
C ILE A 197 2.15 -14.12 11.95
N ARG A 198 2.15 -14.31 10.64
CA ARG A 198 1.81 -15.57 9.97
C ARG A 198 3.00 -16.08 9.18
N ALA A 199 3.17 -17.40 9.09
CA ALA A 199 4.27 -17.99 8.35
C ALA A 199 3.80 -19.00 7.30
N GLY A 200 4.39 -18.95 6.11
CA GLY A 200 3.91 -19.71 4.95
C GLY A 200 4.98 -19.86 3.87
N ARG A 201 4.55 -20.18 2.66
CA ARG A 201 5.42 -20.23 1.47
C ARG A 201 5.10 -19.07 0.55
N LEU A 202 6.11 -18.54 -0.11
CA LEU A 202 5.98 -17.41 -1.03
C LEU A 202 4.98 -17.68 -2.16
N GLY A 203 4.92 -18.91 -2.70
CA GLY A 203 3.96 -19.30 -3.74
C GLY A 203 2.50 -19.31 -3.27
N ASP A 204 2.27 -19.22 -1.96
CA ASP A 204 0.95 -19.07 -1.35
C ASP A 204 0.70 -17.62 -0.90
N ALA A 205 1.55 -16.65 -1.21
CA ALA A 205 1.44 -15.29 -0.66
C ALA A 205 0.29 -14.46 -1.28
N GLU A 206 -0.13 -14.75 -2.51
CA GLU A 206 -1.23 -14.00 -3.16
C GLU A 206 -2.51 -14.00 -2.30
N ILE A 207 -2.84 -15.14 -1.65
CA ILE A 207 -4.05 -15.26 -0.82
C ILE A 207 -4.01 -14.42 0.47
N LEU A 208 -2.85 -13.92 0.88
CA LEU A 208 -2.74 -13.01 2.05
C LEU A 208 -3.49 -11.68 1.82
N TYR A 209 -3.71 -11.31 0.56
CA TYR A 209 -4.52 -10.15 0.19
C TYR A 209 -5.98 -10.28 0.64
N ASP A 210 -6.48 -11.52 0.66
CA ASP A 210 -7.84 -11.87 1.05
C ASP A 210 -7.93 -12.35 2.52
N ASN A 211 -6.99 -11.92 3.36
CA ASN A 211 -7.03 -12.20 4.79
C ASN A 211 -8.37 -11.66 5.38
N PRO A 212 -9.19 -12.50 6.02
CA PRO A 212 -10.46 -12.08 6.59
C PRO A 212 -10.32 -11.22 7.86
N ASP A 213 -9.15 -11.20 8.49
CA ASP A 213 -8.91 -10.45 9.73
C ASP A 213 -8.69 -8.95 9.49
N THR A 214 -8.49 -8.52 8.24
CA THR A 214 -8.13 -7.13 7.91
C THR A 214 -8.48 -6.75 6.48
N ASP A 215 -8.69 -5.46 6.23
CA ASP A 215 -8.89 -4.89 4.89
C ASP A 215 -7.59 -4.38 4.27
N PHE A 216 -6.43 -4.93 4.64
CA PHE A 216 -5.12 -4.50 4.16
C PHE A 216 -4.29 -5.68 3.65
N SER A 217 -3.38 -5.41 2.69
CA SER A 217 -2.24 -6.30 2.46
C SER A 217 -1.32 -6.33 3.69
N PRO A 218 -0.46 -7.36 3.87
CA PRO A 218 0.53 -7.36 4.95
C PRO A 218 1.34 -6.07 5.01
N SER A 219 1.56 -5.53 6.21
CA SER A 219 2.44 -4.39 6.43
C SER A 219 3.88 -4.79 6.13
N ASN A 220 4.29 -6.00 6.51
CA ASN A 220 5.57 -6.57 6.10
C ASN A 220 5.41 -7.99 5.56
N LEU A 221 6.28 -8.36 4.63
CA LEU A 221 6.51 -9.73 4.20
C LEU A 221 8.03 -9.89 4.03
N TRP A 222 8.61 -10.96 4.56
CA TRP A 222 10.05 -11.21 4.42
C TRP A 222 10.33 -12.70 4.23
N ALA A 223 11.46 -13.01 3.60
CA ALA A 223 11.97 -14.36 3.57
C ALA A 223 12.54 -14.76 4.94
N GLU A 224 12.32 -16.00 5.36
CA GLU A 224 12.79 -16.55 6.64
C GLU A 224 14.33 -16.52 6.77
N ASP A 225 15.06 -16.48 5.65
CA ASP A 225 16.52 -16.30 5.60
C ASP A 225 16.98 -14.83 5.62
N HIS A 226 16.04 -13.89 5.72
CA HIS A 226 16.22 -12.44 5.75
C HIS A 226 16.92 -11.88 4.49
N SER A 227 16.87 -12.62 3.37
CA SER A 227 17.47 -12.19 2.11
C SER A 227 16.77 -10.97 1.48
N TRP A 228 15.48 -10.77 1.79
CA TRP A 228 14.69 -9.61 1.40
C TRP A 228 13.54 -9.38 2.39
N VAL A 229 13.05 -8.15 2.41
CA VAL A 229 11.89 -7.71 3.21
C VAL A 229 11.18 -6.59 2.49
N LEU A 230 9.85 -6.60 2.54
CA LEU A 230 9.03 -5.47 2.14
C LEU A 230 8.34 -4.82 3.34
N CYS A 231 8.03 -3.53 3.21
CA CYS A 231 7.22 -2.78 4.15
C CYS A 231 6.28 -1.82 3.43
N THR A 232 4.98 -1.96 3.69
CA THR A 232 3.97 -0.94 3.43
C THR A 232 3.65 -0.28 4.75
N ASP A 233 4.17 0.92 4.95
CA ASP A 233 3.82 1.71 6.12
C ASP A 233 2.37 2.21 6.00
N TYR A 234 1.65 2.21 7.13
CA TYR A 234 0.24 2.59 7.22
C TYR A 234 -0.07 3.95 6.59
N ASP A 235 0.82 4.94 6.72
CA ASP A 235 0.60 6.32 6.25
C ASP A 235 1.16 6.58 4.83
N LEU A 236 1.75 5.57 4.19
CA LEU A 236 2.43 5.74 2.91
C LEU A 236 1.61 5.24 1.72
N TRP A 237 1.93 5.82 0.56
CA TRP A 237 1.38 5.44 -0.75
C TRP A 237 2.37 4.59 -1.55
N ALA A 238 3.21 3.82 -0.86
CA ALA A 238 4.17 2.94 -1.48
C ALA A 238 4.63 1.83 -0.53
N THR A 239 5.15 0.76 -1.12
CA THR A 239 5.82 -0.34 -0.44
C THR A 239 7.32 -0.26 -0.68
N LYS A 240 8.13 -0.15 0.38
CA LYS A 240 9.58 -0.32 0.28
C LYS A 240 9.89 -1.81 0.16
N VAL A 241 10.72 -2.19 -0.81
CA VAL A 241 11.27 -3.55 -0.94
C VAL A 241 12.78 -3.44 -0.86
N ALA A 242 13.36 -4.07 0.17
CA ALA A 242 14.80 -4.19 0.37
C ALA A 242 15.22 -5.63 0.10
N GLY A 243 16.27 -5.81 -0.71
CA GLY A 243 16.74 -7.14 -1.07
C GLY A 243 17.89 -7.11 -2.08
N PRO A 244 18.21 -8.25 -2.70
CA PRO A 244 19.35 -8.37 -3.60
C PRO A 244 19.20 -7.44 -4.81
N GLY A 245 20.31 -6.85 -5.28
CA GLY A 245 20.31 -5.96 -6.45
C GLY A 245 19.51 -6.47 -7.66
N PRO A 246 19.61 -7.77 -8.05
CA PRO A 246 18.79 -8.31 -9.14
C PRO A 246 17.28 -8.21 -8.93
N LEU A 247 16.79 -8.37 -7.69
CA LEU A 247 15.38 -8.17 -7.34
C LEU A 247 15.00 -6.70 -7.50
N VAL A 248 15.83 -5.79 -6.99
CA VAL A 248 15.56 -4.35 -7.06
C VAL A 248 15.57 -3.84 -8.50
N GLU A 249 16.51 -4.30 -9.33
CA GLU A 249 16.52 -4.01 -10.77
C GLU A 249 15.25 -4.52 -11.46
N ALA A 250 14.79 -5.73 -11.11
CA ALA A 250 13.56 -6.27 -11.67
C ALA A 250 12.35 -5.41 -11.30
N LEU A 251 12.27 -4.89 -10.07
CA LEU A 251 11.19 -3.99 -9.64
C LEU A 251 11.16 -2.69 -10.43
N VAL A 252 12.31 -2.02 -10.59
CA VAL A 252 12.36 -0.69 -11.24
C VAL A 252 12.23 -0.75 -12.76
N THR A 253 12.48 -1.91 -13.36
CA THR A 253 12.34 -2.14 -14.81
C THR A 253 11.01 -2.79 -15.19
N ASP A 254 10.18 -3.14 -14.20
CA ASP A 254 8.88 -3.76 -14.45
C ASP A 254 7.91 -2.81 -15.16
N THR A 255 7.11 -3.38 -16.07
CA THR A 255 6.16 -2.62 -16.88
C THR A 255 4.73 -2.66 -16.33
N GLU A 256 4.44 -3.58 -15.41
CA GLU A 256 3.12 -3.73 -14.79
C GLU A 256 3.04 -2.92 -13.48
N ILE A 257 4.10 -2.92 -12.66
CA ILE A 257 4.25 -2.04 -11.50
C ILE A 257 5.13 -0.83 -11.83
N GLU A 258 5.02 0.21 -11.01
CA GLU A 258 5.91 1.36 -11.07
C GLU A 258 6.72 1.43 -9.78
N ALA A 259 8.04 1.44 -9.90
CA ALA A 259 8.93 1.53 -8.75
C ALA A 259 10.05 2.53 -8.98
N VAL A 260 10.50 3.16 -7.90
CA VAL A 260 11.57 4.16 -7.94
C VAL A 260 12.64 3.87 -6.90
N ARG A 261 13.88 4.21 -7.22
CA ARG A 261 14.95 4.33 -6.22
C ARG A 261 14.92 5.72 -5.64
N LEU A 262 15.04 5.77 -4.32
CA LEU A 262 15.03 7.01 -3.56
C LEU A 262 16.42 7.19 -2.93
N PRO A 263 17.16 8.28 -3.23
CA PRO A 263 18.61 8.42 -2.96
C PRO A 263 19.02 8.58 -1.48
N TRP A 264 18.10 8.36 -0.56
CA TRP A 264 18.07 8.97 0.76
C TRP A 264 17.22 8.25 1.79
N ALA A 265 16.62 7.12 1.41
CA ALA A 265 15.99 6.24 2.36
C ALA A 265 17.11 5.34 2.88
N PRO A 266 17.67 5.58 4.08
CA PRO A 266 18.53 4.62 4.73
C PRO A 266 17.74 3.37 5.10
#